data_AF-A0AA50E3A0-F1
#
_entry.id   AF-A0AA50E3A0-F1
#
_cell.length_a   1.000
_cell.length_b   1.000
_cell.length_c   1.000
_cell.angle_alpha   90.00
_cell.angle_beta   90.00
_cell.angle_gamma   90.00
#
_symmetry.space_group_name_H-M   'P 1'
#
loop_
_entity.id
_entity.type
_entity.pdbx_description
1 polymer ?
#
loop_
_entity_poly.entity_id
_entity_poly.type
_entity_poly.pdbx_seq_one_letter_code
_entity_poly.pdbx_strand_id
1 'polypeptide(L)'
;MDQPRPSLNLGFVIDRSGSMEGHNKITYARQAVCYAIDQLSVGDRLSVTIFDDRVQTLIPSTLVKDKAQFKRLVQGINPGGCTDLHGGWLQGAFKLAKI
;
A
#
# COMPACT_ATOMS: atom_id res chain seq x y z
N MET A 1 30.09 -11.04 22.68
CA MET A 1 30.29 -10.00 21.66
C MET A 1 28.93 -9.76 21.04
N ASP A 2 28.39 -8.55 21.21
CA ASP A 2 27.09 -8.17 20.64
C ASP A 2 27.32 -7.97 19.13
N GLN A 3 26.84 -8.90 18.30
CA GLN A 3 27.05 -8.84 16.86
C GLN A 3 26.11 -7.74 16.32
N PRO A 4 26.62 -6.69 15.63
CA PRO A 4 25.77 -5.63 15.15
C PRO A 4 24.76 -6.22 14.16
N ARG A 5 23.48 -6.01 14.48
CA ARG A 5 22.34 -6.46 13.67
C ARG A 5 22.56 -6.01 12.21
N PRO A 6 22.56 -6.94 11.23
CA PRO A 6 22.78 -6.59 9.84
C PRO A 6 21.68 -5.65 9.35
N SER A 7 22.06 -4.72 8.48
CA SER A 7 21.08 -3.80 7.87
C SER A 7 20.06 -4.59 7.06
N LEU A 8 18.79 -4.32 7.31
CA LEU A 8 17.68 -5.01 6.65
C LEU A 8 17.24 -4.22 5.41
N ASN A 9 16.92 -4.94 4.33
CA ASN A 9 16.25 -4.37 3.17
C ASN A 9 14.87 -5.02 3.02
N LEU A 10 13.82 -4.27 3.35
CA LEU A 10 12.44 -4.76 3.42
C LEU A 10 11.57 -4.13 2.33
N GLY A 11 10.87 -4.98 1.58
CA GLY A 11 9.92 -4.57 0.56
C GLY A 11 8.52 -5.11 0.85
N PHE A 12 7.53 -4.22 0.88
CA PHE A 12 6.12 -4.59 0.97
C PHE A 12 5.46 -4.49 -0.38
N VAL A 13 4.65 -5.50 -0.71
CA VAL A 13 3.75 -5.50 -1.86
C VAL A 13 2.35 -5.70 -1.33
N ILE A 14 1.49 -4.69 -1.47
CA ILE A 14 0.18 -4.63 -0.83
C ILE A 14 -0.89 -4.68 -1.91
N ASP A 15 -1.75 -5.69 -1.84
CA ASP A 15 -2.98 -5.76 -2.62
C ASP A 15 -3.94 -4.67 -2.12
N ARG A 16 -4.42 -3.83 -3.03
CA ARG A 16 -5.48 -2.86 -2.75
C ARG A 16 -6.71 -3.06 -3.62
N SER A 17 -6.91 -4.23 -4.23
CA SER A 17 -8.10 -4.57 -5.03
C SER A 17 -9.41 -4.34 -4.26
N GLY A 18 -10.54 -4.20 -4.96
CA GLY A 18 -11.86 -4.05 -4.32
C GLY A 18 -12.21 -5.16 -3.33
N SER A 19 -11.62 -6.36 -3.46
CA SER A 19 -11.78 -7.47 -2.50
C SER A 19 -11.23 -7.16 -1.08
N MET A 20 -10.34 -6.16 -0.98
CA MET A 20 -9.72 -5.69 0.25
C MET A 20 -10.59 -4.71 1.04
N GLU A 21 -11.70 -4.23 0.46
CA GLU A 21 -12.69 -3.40 1.14
C GLU A 21 -13.48 -4.21 2.18
N GLY A 22 -13.76 -5.48 1.90
CA GLY A 22 -14.52 -6.34 2.81
C GLY A 22 -13.75 -6.72 4.08
N HIS A 23 -14.47 -6.83 5.20
CA HIS A 23 -14.00 -7.40 6.47
C HIS A 23 -12.72 -6.75 7.05
N ASN A 24 -12.52 -5.44 6.85
CA ASN A 24 -11.36 -4.70 7.36
C ASN A 24 -10.00 -5.22 6.87
N LYS A 25 -9.95 -5.98 5.76
CA LYS A 25 -8.69 -6.56 5.23
C LYS A 25 -7.64 -5.49 4.95
N ILE A 26 -8.02 -4.42 4.27
CA ILE A 26 -7.10 -3.31 3.99
C ILE A 26 -6.61 -2.65 5.29
N THR A 27 -7.47 -2.53 6.29
CA THR A 27 -7.13 -1.96 7.60
C THR A 27 -6.07 -2.81 8.29
N TYR A 28 -6.24 -4.14 8.31
CA TYR A 28 -5.25 -5.06 8.87
C TYR A 28 -3.94 -5.05 8.10
N ALA A 29 -3.98 -4.98 6.76
CA ALA A 29 -2.78 -4.87 5.94
C ALA A 29 -2.00 -3.58 6.29
N ARG A 30 -2.69 -2.43 6.39
CA ARG A 30 -2.06 -1.16 6.82
C ARG A 30 -1.44 -1.28 8.21
N GLN A 31 -2.16 -1.89 9.16
CA GLN A 31 -1.68 -2.08 10.53
C GLN A 31 -0.44 -2.97 10.57
N ALA A 32 -0.43 -4.09 9.85
CA ALA A 32 0.70 -5.01 9.78
C ALA A 32 1.95 -4.33 9.20
N VAL A 33 1.78 -3.56 8.13
CA VAL A 33 2.89 -2.82 7.51
C VAL A 33 3.39 -1.71 8.44
N CYS A 34 2.49 -0.97 9.10
CA CYS A 34 2.88 0.04 10.09
C CYS A 34 3.67 -0.58 11.26
N TYR A 35 3.22 -1.72 11.77
CA TYR A 35 3.91 -2.46 12.81
C TYR A 35 5.32 -2.87 12.38
N ALA A 36 5.47 -3.37 11.15
CA ALA A 36 6.78 -3.74 10.63
C ALA A 36 7.70 -2.52 10.42
N ILE A 37 7.17 -1.37 10.00
CA ILE A 37 7.92 -0.10 9.91
C ILE A 37 8.42 0.34 11.29
N ASP A 38 7.62 0.15 12.34
CA ASP A 38 8.01 0.50 13.71
C ASP A 38 9.25 -0.31 14.18
N GLN A 39 9.42 -1.54 13.69
CA GLN A 39 10.55 -2.42 14.04
C GLN A 39 11.85 -2.15 13.25
N LEU A 40 11.80 -1.37 12.17
CA LEU A 40 13.00 -1.04 11.39
C LEU A 40 13.97 -0.13 12.16
N SER A 41 15.27 -0.26 11.95
CA SER A 41 16.29 0.59 12.56
C SER A 41 16.76 1.69 11.62
N VAL A 42 17.41 2.72 12.18
CA VAL A 42 18.07 3.77 11.39
C VAL A 42 19.23 3.12 10.64
N GLY A 43 19.12 3.03 9.31
CA GLY A 43 20.08 2.32 8.44
C GLY A 43 19.45 1.20 7.62
N ASP A 44 18.25 0.74 7.99
CA ASP A 44 17.48 -0.21 7.19
C ASP A 44 16.91 0.46 5.94
N ARG A 45 16.56 -0.33 4.93
CA ARG A 45 15.90 0.11 3.71
C ARG A 45 14.46 -0.38 3.67
N LEU A 46 13.57 0.50 3.24
CA LEU A 46 12.14 0.23 3.06
C LEU A 46 11.74 0.53 1.62
N SER A 47 10.92 -0.33 1.04
CA SER A 47 10.10 -0.04 -0.15
C SER A 47 8.67 -0.51 0.06
N VAL A 48 7.72 0.21 -0.53
CA VAL A 48 6.31 -0.16 -0.50
C VAL A 48 5.73 0.02 -1.90
N THR A 49 5.19 -1.07 -2.44
CA THR A 49 4.47 -1.11 -3.70
C THR A 49 3.03 -1.53 -3.42
N ILE A 50 2.09 -0.85 -4.05
CA ILE A 50 0.67 -1.16 -4.00
C ILE A 50 0.20 -1.63 -5.37
N PHE A 51 -0.76 -2.54 -5.43
CA PHE A 51 -1.30 -3.01 -6.69
C PHE A 51 -2.81 -3.24 -6.65
N ASP A 52 -3.46 -2.91 -7.75
CA ASP A 52 -4.82 -3.34 -8.14
C ASP A 52 -4.76 -3.72 -9.63
N ASP A 53 -5.59 -3.10 -10.47
CA ASP A 53 -5.47 -3.08 -11.93
C ASP A 53 -4.19 -2.37 -12.42
N ARG A 54 -3.49 -1.64 -11.54
CA ARG A 54 -2.22 -0.94 -11.80
C ARG A 54 -1.24 -1.16 -10.66
N VAL A 55 0.05 -1.24 -11.00
CA VAL A 55 1.14 -1.27 -10.03
C VAL A 55 1.64 0.14 -9.78
N GLN A 56 1.77 0.52 -8.51
CA GLN A 56 2.32 1.80 -8.09
C GLN A 56 3.33 1.63 -6.97
N THR A 57 4.52 2.20 -7.12
CA THR A 57 5.48 2.32 -6.02
C THR A 57 5.09 3.50 -5.14
N LEU A 58 4.61 3.22 -3.93
CA LEU A 58 4.20 4.23 -2.94
C LEU A 58 5.41 4.81 -2.22
N ILE A 59 6.38 3.96 -1.87
CA ILE A 59 7.66 4.34 -1.25
C ILE A 59 8.77 3.67 -2.06
N PRO A 60 9.61 4.42 -2.79
CA PRO A 60 10.76 3.84 -3.47
C PRO A 60 11.75 3.29 -2.44
N SER A 61 12.59 2.31 -2.83
CA SER A 61 13.62 1.76 -1.94
C SER A 61 14.50 2.87 -1.39
N THR A 62 14.32 3.19 -0.11
CA THR A 62 14.98 4.30 0.57
C THR A 62 15.38 3.90 1.97
N LEU A 63 16.36 4.62 2.53
CA LEU A 63 16.77 4.44 3.91
C LEU A 63 15.67 4.90 4.87
N VAL A 64 15.51 4.19 5.97
CA VAL A 64 14.56 4.53 7.03
C VAL A 64 15.05 5.76 7.77
N LYS A 65 14.54 6.93 7.35
CA LYS A 65 14.84 8.25 7.94
C LYS A 65 13.66 8.82 8.71
N ASP A 66 12.45 8.69 8.17
CA ASP A 66 11.22 9.18 8.79
C ASP A 66 10.13 8.10 8.75
N LYS A 67 10.06 7.30 9.82
CA LYS A 67 9.04 6.26 9.99
C LYS A 67 7.62 6.84 10.02
N ALA A 68 7.45 8.04 10.57
CA ALA A 68 6.13 8.66 10.69
C ALA A 68 5.58 9.05 9.31
N GLN A 69 6.44 9.56 8.42
CA GLN A 69 6.06 9.82 7.03
C GLN A 69 5.66 8.54 6.31
N PHE A 70 6.42 7.45 6.43
CA PHE A 70 6.09 6.19 5.77
C PHE A 70 4.76 5.60 6.28
N LYS A 71 4.53 5.67 7.59
CA LYS A 71 3.26 5.25 8.19
C LYS A 71 2.08 6.07 7.69
N ARG A 72 2.22 7.40 7.54
CA ARG A 72 1.17 8.25 6.95
C ARG A 72 0.85 7.86 5.51
N LEU A 73 1.87 7.56 4.70
CA LEU A 73 1.67 7.09 3.32
C LEU A 73 0.91 5.76 3.29
N VAL A 74 1.32 4.79 4.12
CA VAL A 74 0.67 3.48 4.22
C VAL A 74 -0.78 3.59 4.72
N GLN A 75 -1.05 4.47 5.69
CA GLN A 75 -2.40 4.71 6.19
C GLN A 75 -3.36 5.27 5.12
N GLY A 76 -2.83 5.97 4.11
CA GLY A 76 -3.59 6.49 2.98
C GLY A 76 -3.95 5.48 1.89
N ILE A 77 -3.54 4.20 1.99
CA ILE A 77 -3.79 3.19 0.94
C ILE A 77 -5.24 2.75 0.93
N ASN A 78 -6.09 3.36 0.12
CA ASN A 78 -7.48 2.93 -0.04
C ASN A 78 -7.64 1.72 -0.99
N PRO A 79 -8.62 0.84 -0.74
CA PRO A 79 -9.05 -0.12 -1.75
C PRO A 79 -9.42 0.61 -3.04
N GLY A 80 -9.08 0.02 -4.18
CA GLY A 80 -9.37 0.47 -5.53
C GLY A 80 -9.27 -0.70 -6.50
N GLY A 81 -9.74 -0.52 -7.73
CA GLY A 81 -9.93 -1.64 -8.65
C GLY A 81 -11.33 -2.23 -8.50
N CYS A 82 -12.00 -2.32 -9.63
CA CYS A 82 -13.45 -2.46 -9.73
C CYS A 82 -13.90 -3.90 -9.42
N THR A 83 -14.82 -4.06 -8.48
CA THR A 83 -16.01 -4.91 -8.71
C THR A 83 -17.23 -4.01 -8.57
N ASP A 84 -17.35 -3.05 -9.47
CA ASP A 84 -18.48 -2.12 -9.53
C ASP A 84 -19.14 -2.22 -10.92
N LEU A 85 -19.94 -3.27 -11.10
CA LEU A 85 -20.76 -3.42 -12.31
C LEU A 85 -21.69 -2.21 -12.49
N HIS A 86 -22.09 -1.57 -11.39
CA HIS A 86 -22.95 -0.40 -11.37
C HIS A 86 -22.19 0.88 -11.78
N GLY A 87 -20.99 1.13 -11.25
CA GLY A 87 -20.12 2.24 -11.67
C GLY A 87 -19.57 2.08 -13.09
N GLY A 88 -19.26 0.84 -13.50
CA GLY A 88 -18.92 0.50 -14.88
C GLY A 88 -20.08 0.73 -15.85
N TRP A 89 -21.30 0.34 -15.48
CA TRP A 89 -22.50 0.61 -16.26
C TRP A 89 -22.81 2.10 -16.36
N LEU A 90 -22.72 2.85 -15.25
CA LEU A 90 -23.00 4.28 -15.23
C LEU A 90 -21.96 5.07 -16.05
N GLN A 91 -20.66 4.75 -15.93
CA GLN A 91 -19.61 5.33 -16.77
C GLN A 91 -19.76 4.96 -18.25
N GLY A 92 -20.17 3.72 -18.55
CA GLY A 92 -20.50 3.28 -19.91
C GLY A 92 -21.68 4.06 -20.50
N ALA A 93 -22.76 4.20 -19.72
CA ALA A 93 -23.95 4.95 -20.11
C ALA A 93 -23.64 6.45 -20.33
N PHE A 94 -22.86 7.08 -19.44
CA PHE A 94 -22.46 8.49 -19.61
C PHE A 94 -21.53 8.71 -20.80
N LYS A 95 -20.70 7.73 -21.16
CA LYS A 95 -19.85 7.82 -22.35
C LYS A 95 -20.64 7.66 -23.65
N LEU A 96 -21.71 6.87 -23.66
CA LEU A 96 -22.59 6.70 -24.82
C LEU A 96 -23.58 7.86 -25.00
N ALA A 97 -23.99 8.51 -23.90
CA ALA A 97 -24.92 9.64 -23.93
C ALA A 97 -24.29 10.98 -24.39
N LYS A 98 -23.01 11.00 -24.80
CA LYS A 98 -22.33 12.15 -25.41
C LYS A 98 -22.23 12.03 -26.95
N ILE A 99 -23.33 11.64 -27.59
CA ILE A 99 -23.54 11.80 -29.03
C ILE A 99 -24.73 12.73 -29.22
#